data_AF-A0A1F5YQG7-F1
#
_entry.id   AF-A0A1F5YQG7-F1
#
_cell.length_a   1.000
_cell.length_b   1.000
_cell.length_c   1.000
_cell.angle_alpha   90.00
_cell.angle_beta   90.00
_cell.angle_gamma   90.00
#
_symmetry.space_group_name_H-M   'P 1'
#
loop_
_entity.id
_entity.type
_entity.pdbx_description
1 polymer ?
#
loop_
_entity_poly.entity_id
_entity_poly.type
_entity_poly.pdbx_seq_one_letter_code
_entity_poly.pdbx_strand_id
1 'polypeptide(L)'
;MLICTEHLQAGMVLSKDIELKSGSYLITRREISHGRLTDKVVESIRKFSGQILPFENRVEVEDDEQALECIKLELRKDLDRVVETVLSNKTYTNFLEDGTLQAKALRVMEVIFSNPDIIQQMYDAKYNIVKKARPEDLILEHSIRTALLAVALGLRLNSTILSLVFLGTAALLHDIDLLTESSAVQLENLDEMSQAEIEQFVEEHQQRAADFYKVRLTSINPHHKLEILRILTSHHRPDADEASQYSTLIFHFADLVDEMVSLLPNRVRYNFSSSQLSVIGTMYRNRCGLVAVLSGLVRLYRNSEESTWKIIAALISLFKMEALLAGDFDRKLREIIDWCPFDSAQVYPEMESNSLPRTLYCSKCADESFACEHLMFSRTAVQDEHGNVKDYCKCAVLGPRFQQLMEKGRH
;
A
#
# COMPACT_ATOMS: atom_id res chain seq x y z
N MET A 1 13.18 -8.83 -7.51
CA MET A 1 12.63 -9.41 -6.27
C MET A 1 13.37 -10.67 -5.86
N LEU A 2 13.82 -10.79 -4.61
CA LEU A 2 14.24 -12.08 -4.05
C LEU A 2 12.97 -12.84 -3.56
N ILE A 3 12.81 -14.13 -3.84
CA ILE A 3 11.59 -14.90 -3.50
C ILE A 3 11.96 -16.23 -2.87
N CYS A 4 11.24 -16.64 -1.82
CA CYS A 4 11.36 -18.00 -1.29
C CYS A 4 10.92 -19.01 -2.34
N THR A 5 11.72 -20.04 -2.58
CA THR A 5 11.47 -21.05 -3.63
C THR A 5 10.10 -21.73 -3.52
N GLU A 6 9.54 -21.83 -2.31
CA GLU A 6 8.20 -22.37 -2.09
C GLU A 6 7.09 -21.47 -2.68
N HIS A 7 7.33 -20.18 -2.89
CA HIS A 7 6.37 -19.22 -3.46
C HIS A 7 6.49 -19.05 -4.98
N LEU A 8 7.48 -19.68 -5.60
CA LEU A 8 7.66 -19.59 -7.05
C LEU A 8 6.47 -20.19 -7.79
N GLN A 9 6.04 -19.50 -8.84
CA GLN A 9 4.99 -19.98 -9.73
C GLN A 9 5.46 -19.94 -11.18
N ALA A 10 4.88 -20.79 -12.01
CA ALA A 10 5.09 -20.71 -13.44
C ALA A 10 4.62 -19.36 -13.96
N GLY A 11 5.37 -18.82 -14.93
CA GLY A 11 5.16 -17.50 -15.50
C GLY A 11 6.04 -16.40 -14.91
N MET A 12 6.51 -16.50 -13.66
CA MET A 12 7.50 -15.55 -13.13
C MET A 12 8.78 -15.58 -13.97
N VAL A 13 9.53 -14.47 -14.02
CA VAL A 13 10.78 -14.37 -14.80
C VAL A 13 11.98 -14.29 -13.87
N LEU A 14 12.98 -15.15 -14.01
CA LEU A 14 14.23 -15.04 -13.27
C LEU A 14 14.99 -13.78 -13.67
N SER A 15 15.42 -12.97 -12.69
CA SER A 15 16.27 -11.81 -12.95
C SER A 15 17.75 -12.20 -13.02
N LYS A 16 18.13 -13.34 -12.43
CA LYS A 16 19.49 -13.90 -12.49
C LYS A 16 19.48 -15.42 -12.69
N ASP A 17 20.62 -15.94 -13.13
CA ASP A 17 20.86 -17.39 -13.17
C ASP A 17 20.92 -17.94 -11.74
N ILE A 18 20.54 -19.20 -11.54
CA ILE A 18 20.52 -19.84 -10.22
C ILE A 18 21.76 -20.69 -10.06
N GLU A 19 22.65 -20.25 -9.19
CA GLU A 19 23.88 -20.95 -8.83
C GLU A 19 23.64 -21.88 -7.64
N LEU A 20 24.33 -23.02 -7.62
CA LEU A 20 24.37 -23.95 -6.51
C LEU A 20 25.68 -23.80 -5.74
N LYS A 21 25.68 -24.17 -4.45
CA LYS A 21 26.87 -24.22 -3.58
C LYS A 21 28.04 -25.00 -4.17
N SER A 22 27.77 -25.95 -5.07
CA SER A 22 28.79 -26.72 -5.79
C SER A 22 29.57 -25.91 -6.83
N GLY A 23 29.19 -24.65 -7.08
CA GLY A 23 29.75 -23.82 -8.14
C GLY A 23 29.17 -24.12 -9.53
N SER A 24 28.12 -24.94 -9.61
CA SER A 24 27.39 -25.21 -10.85
C SER A 24 26.11 -24.38 -10.95
N TYR A 25 25.60 -24.18 -12.16
CA TYR A 25 24.29 -23.57 -12.36
C TYR A 25 23.21 -24.64 -12.30
N LEU A 26 22.17 -24.40 -11.49
CA LEU A 26 20.95 -25.19 -11.53
C LEU A 26 20.17 -24.92 -12.81
N ILE A 27 19.95 -23.63 -13.09
CA ILE A 27 19.21 -23.09 -14.23
C ILE A 27 19.89 -21.80 -14.66
N THR A 28 20.12 -21.65 -15.96
CA THR A 28 20.52 -20.37 -16.56
C THR A 28 19.34 -19.74 -17.31
N ARG A 29 19.25 -18.41 -17.33
CA ARG A 29 18.22 -17.67 -18.08
C ARG A 29 18.28 -17.89 -19.59
N ARG A 30 19.36 -18.47 -20.10
CA ARG A 30 19.50 -18.88 -21.50
C ARG A 30 18.81 -20.20 -21.81
N GLU A 31 18.72 -21.09 -20.82
CA GLU A 31 18.10 -22.42 -20.97
C GLU A 31 16.58 -22.37 -20.88
N ILE A 32 16.04 -21.35 -20.21
CA ILE A 32 14.61 -21.08 -20.11
C ILE A 32 14.24 -19.88 -20.98
N SER A 33 13.21 -20.00 -21.81
CA SER A 33 12.82 -18.97 -22.78
C SER A 33 12.60 -17.60 -22.10
N HIS A 34 13.57 -16.70 -22.27
CA HIS A 34 13.60 -15.37 -21.64
C HIS A 34 13.51 -15.39 -20.11
N GLY A 35 14.12 -16.37 -19.43
CA GLY A 35 14.07 -16.42 -17.96
C GLY A 35 12.74 -16.87 -17.37
N ARG A 36 11.71 -17.16 -18.18
CA ARG A 36 10.36 -17.45 -17.70
C ARG A 36 10.24 -18.86 -17.13
N LEU A 37 9.78 -18.95 -15.89
CA LEU A 37 9.61 -20.20 -15.15
C LEU A 37 8.42 -21.01 -15.71
N THR A 38 8.62 -22.32 -15.84
CA THR A 38 7.54 -23.31 -16.05
C THR A 38 7.38 -24.17 -14.80
N ASP A 39 6.29 -24.91 -14.64
CA ASP A 39 6.08 -25.78 -13.47
C ASP A 39 7.26 -26.73 -13.21
N LYS A 40 7.82 -27.34 -14.27
CA LYS A 40 8.99 -28.23 -14.16
C LYS A 40 10.24 -27.53 -13.62
N VAL A 41 10.41 -26.27 -14.01
CA VAL A 41 11.55 -25.43 -13.58
C VAL A 41 11.35 -25.06 -12.11
N VAL A 42 10.14 -24.66 -11.72
CA VAL A 42 9.77 -24.37 -10.32
C VAL A 42 10.00 -25.59 -9.43
N GLU A 43 9.57 -26.77 -9.84
CA GLU A 43 9.77 -28.02 -9.10
C GLU A 43 11.27 -28.34 -8.93
N SER A 44 12.06 -28.15 -9.98
CA SER A 44 13.51 -28.31 -9.92
C SER A 44 14.14 -27.34 -8.91
N ILE A 45 13.78 -26.05 -8.97
CA ILE A 45 14.27 -25.04 -8.03
C ILE A 45 13.94 -25.42 -6.59
N ARG A 46 12.70 -25.84 -6.31
CA ARG A 46 12.29 -26.27 -4.96
C ARG A 46 13.06 -27.50 -4.48
N LYS A 47 13.32 -28.47 -5.36
CA LYS A 47 14.08 -29.67 -5.01
C LYS A 47 15.52 -29.37 -4.58
N PHE A 48 16.13 -28.33 -5.15
CA PHE A 48 17.51 -27.92 -4.86
C PHE A 48 17.61 -26.68 -3.98
N SER A 49 16.50 -26.26 -3.36
CA SER A 49 16.38 -24.98 -2.66
C SER A 49 17.49 -24.73 -1.62
N GLY A 50 17.80 -25.72 -0.78
CA GLY A 50 18.84 -25.61 0.26
C GLY A 50 20.28 -25.56 -0.27
N GLN A 51 20.48 -25.73 -1.58
CA GLN A 51 21.77 -25.63 -2.24
C GLN A 51 21.94 -24.34 -3.04
N ILE A 52 20.92 -23.49 -3.12
CA ILE A 52 20.97 -22.25 -3.92
C ILE A 52 21.90 -21.21 -3.28
N LEU A 53 22.64 -20.51 -4.13
CA LEU A 53 23.46 -19.34 -3.81
C LEU A 53 22.89 -18.06 -4.44
N PRO A 54 23.15 -16.88 -3.83
CA PRO A 54 23.86 -16.69 -2.57
C PRO A 54 22.96 -16.94 -1.34
N PHE A 55 21.66 -17.11 -1.53
CA PHE A 55 20.67 -17.26 -0.46
C PHE A 55 19.99 -18.62 -0.57
N GLU A 56 20.17 -19.46 0.45
CA GLU A 56 19.47 -20.75 0.51
C GLU A 56 17.96 -20.55 0.48
N ASN A 57 17.28 -21.43 -0.26
CA ASN A 57 15.83 -21.43 -0.45
C ASN A 57 15.27 -20.16 -1.08
N ARG A 58 16.10 -19.32 -1.72
CA ARG A 58 15.64 -18.09 -2.36
C ARG A 58 16.21 -17.93 -3.77
N VAL A 59 15.45 -17.29 -4.65
CA VAL A 59 15.88 -16.95 -6.02
C VAL A 59 15.50 -15.53 -6.37
N GLU A 60 16.27 -14.89 -7.24
CA GLU A 60 15.92 -13.56 -7.75
C GLU A 60 15.04 -13.67 -9.02
N VAL A 61 13.86 -13.08 -8.96
CA VAL A 61 12.95 -12.87 -10.10
C VAL A 61 12.84 -11.40 -10.46
N GLU A 62 12.34 -11.09 -11.66
CA GLU A 62 12.00 -9.74 -12.08
C GLU A 62 10.86 -9.18 -11.23
N ASP A 63 10.90 -7.87 -10.98
CA ASP A 63 9.85 -7.15 -10.26
C ASP A 63 8.69 -6.88 -11.21
N ASP A 64 7.75 -7.83 -11.32
CA ASP A 64 6.57 -7.71 -12.16
C ASP A 64 5.25 -7.94 -11.41
N GLU A 65 4.15 -7.55 -12.07
CA GLU A 65 2.77 -7.72 -11.58
C GLU A 65 2.47 -9.17 -11.17
N GLN A 66 2.99 -10.12 -11.94
CA GLN A 66 2.72 -11.53 -11.71
C GLN A 66 3.35 -11.99 -10.41
N ALA A 67 4.55 -11.50 -10.08
CA ALA A 67 5.22 -11.83 -8.84
C ALA A 67 4.54 -11.21 -7.61
N LEU A 68 4.02 -9.98 -7.72
CA LEU A 68 3.16 -9.36 -6.69
C LEU A 68 1.84 -10.13 -6.49
N GLU A 69 1.15 -10.47 -7.57
CA GLU A 69 -0.13 -11.19 -7.51
C GLU A 69 0.03 -12.59 -6.92
N CYS A 70 1.14 -13.28 -7.17
CA CYS A 70 1.44 -14.56 -6.51
C CYS A 70 1.51 -14.42 -4.98
N ILE A 71 2.13 -13.34 -4.49
CA ILE A 71 2.24 -13.08 -3.06
C ILE A 71 0.86 -12.76 -2.46
N LYS A 72 0.12 -11.86 -3.11
CA LYS A 72 -1.25 -11.52 -2.69
C LYS A 72 -2.14 -12.76 -2.66
N LEU A 73 -2.06 -13.64 -3.67
CA LEU A 73 -2.84 -14.86 -3.76
C LEU A 73 -2.56 -15.80 -2.57
N GLU A 74 -1.30 -15.94 -2.17
CA GLU A 74 -0.93 -16.78 -1.03
C GLU A 74 -1.47 -16.21 0.29
N LEU A 75 -1.32 -14.90 0.52
CA LEU A 75 -1.91 -14.24 1.69
C LEU A 75 -3.44 -14.31 1.67
N ARG A 76 -4.05 -14.22 0.50
CA ARG A 76 -5.50 -14.30 0.32
C ARG A 76 -6.04 -15.70 0.61
N LYS A 77 -5.43 -16.76 0.08
CA LYS A 77 -5.79 -18.16 0.44
C LYS A 77 -5.77 -18.35 1.95
N ASP A 78 -4.79 -17.74 2.61
CA ASP A 78 -4.63 -17.81 4.04
C ASP A 78 -5.68 -17.03 4.83
N LEU A 79 -6.16 -15.89 4.31
CA LEU A 79 -7.26 -15.12 4.87
C LEU A 79 -8.63 -15.76 4.58
N ASP A 80 -8.87 -16.26 3.37
CA ASP A 80 -10.13 -16.93 3.00
C ASP A 80 -10.45 -18.08 3.97
N ARG A 81 -9.43 -18.85 4.38
CA ARG A 81 -9.57 -19.88 5.43
C ARG A 81 -10.02 -19.32 6.77
N VAL A 82 -9.58 -18.11 7.13
CA VAL A 82 -10.03 -17.40 8.34
C VAL A 82 -11.48 -17.00 8.19
N VAL A 83 -11.85 -16.45 7.05
CA VAL A 83 -13.22 -16.00 6.78
C VAL A 83 -14.20 -17.17 6.79
N GLU A 84 -13.93 -18.26 6.06
CA GLU A 84 -14.78 -19.47 6.05
C GLU A 84 -15.00 -20.01 7.47
N THR A 85 -13.99 -19.87 8.32
CA THR A 85 -14.03 -20.27 9.71
C THR A 85 -14.91 -19.34 10.55
N VAL A 86 -14.74 -18.03 10.37
CA VAL A 86 -15.56 -16.99 11.01
C VAL A 86 -17.03 -17.25 10.67
N LEU A 87 -17.34 -17.37 9.38
CA LEU A 87 -18.68 -17.59 8.87
C LEU A 87 -19.29 -18.91 9.31
N SER A 88 -18.50 -19.97 9.48
CA SER A 88 -19.01 -21.28 9.89
C SER A 88 -19.22 -21.45 11.40
N ASN A 89 -18.91 -20.44 12.22
CA ASN A 89 -18.99 -20.46 13.69
C ASN A 89 -18.26 -21.65 14.36
N LYS A 90 -17.39 -22.36 13.63
CA LYS A 90 -16.65 -23.53 14.15
C LYS A 90 -15.54 -23.06 15.08
N THR A 91 -15.29 -23.78 16.18
CA THR A 91 -14.08 -23.63 16.99
C THR A 91 -12.87 -24.01 16.18
N TYR A 92 -12.10 -23.02 15.75
CA TYR A 92 -10.87 -23.24 15.03
C TYR A 92 -9.72 -23.30 16.03
N THR A 93 -9.46 -24.50 16.54
CA THR A 93 -8.35 -24.76 17.47
C THR A 93 -6.98 -24.46 16.83
N ASN A 94 -6.87 -24.49 15.50
CA ASN A 94 -5.56 -24.48 14.81
C ASN A 94 -5.13 -23.16 14.15
N PHE A 95 -5.89 -22.07 14.23
CA PHE A 95 -5.55 -20.80 13.52
C PHE A 95 -4.35 -20.11 14.18
N LEU A 96 -4.22 -20.34 15.48
CA LEU A 96 -3.33 -19.62 16.39
C LEU A 96 -2.41 -20.57 17.17
N GLU A 97 -2.66 -21.89 17.14
CA GLU A 97 -1.83 -22.92 17.78
C GLU A 97 -0.74 -23.47 16.86
N ASP A 98 -1.00 -23.53 15.56
CA ASP A 98 0.04 -23.82 14.58
C ASP A 98 0.77 -22.49 14.34
N GLY A 99 2.10 -22.41 14.39
CA GLY A 99 2.93 -21.19 14.34
C GLY A 99 2.78 -20.29 13.08
N THR A 100 1.67 -20.44 12.36
CA THR A 100 1.27 -19.91 11.07
C THR A 100 0.96 -18.42 11.05
N LEU A 101 0.38 -17.79 12.07
CA LEU A 101 0.08 -16.34 11.99
C LEU A 101 1.34 -15.49 12.10
N GLN A 102 2.20 -15.84 13.06
CA GLN A 102 3.54 -15.28 13.16
C GLN A 102 4.36 -15.64 11.92
N ALA A 103 4.25 -16.85 11.38
CA ALA A 103 4.89 -17.21 10.11
C ALA A 103 4.35 -16.39 8.92
N LYS A 104 3.06 -16.02 8.90
CA LYS A 104 2.46 -15.15 7.88
C LYS A 104 2.98 -13.72 8.00
N ALA A 105 3.05 -13.16 9.20
CA ALA A 105 3.68 -11.86 9.42
C ALA A 105 5.19 -11.88 9.09
N LEU A 106 5.89 -12.97 9.43
CA LEU A 106 7.27 -13.23 9.00
C LEU A 106 7.38 -13.31 7.48
N ARG A 107 6.43 -13.94 6.81
CA ARG A 107 6.37 -14.02 5.35
C ARG A 107 6.13 -12.66 4.70
N VAL A 108 5.25 -11.83 5.27
CA VAL A 108 5.07 -10.42 4.87
C VAL A 108 6.39 -9.65 5.02
N MET A 109 7.08 -9.81 6.17
CA MET A 109 8.42 -9.22 6.37
C MET A 109 9.42 -9.71 5.32
N GLU A 110 9.49 -11.01 5.07
CA GLU A 110 10.38 -11.60 4.07
C GLU A 110 10.13 -11.05 2.67
N VAL A 111 8.86 -10.87 2.30
CA VAL A 111 8.45 -10.26 1.03
C VAL A 111 9.00 -8.84 0.94
N ILE A 112 8.76 -8.01 1.96
CA ILE A 112 9.18 -6.59 1.94
C ILE A 112 10.71 -6.47 1.96
N PHE A 113 11.40 -7.28 2.78
CA PHE A 113 12.87 -7.31 2.79
C PHE A 113 13.44 -7.68 1.43
N SER A 114 12.77 -8.60 0.74
CA SER A 114 13.21 -9.10 -0.55
C SER A 114 12.82 -8.20 -1.72
N ASN A 115 11.89 -7.26 -1.50
CA ASN A 115 11.43 -6.29 -2.48
C ASN A 115 11.00 -4.97 -1.81
N PRO A 116 11.94 -4.08 -1.48
CA PRO A 116 11.62 -2.82 -0.82
C PRO A 116 10.73 -1.89 -1.67
N ASP A 117 10.68 -2.09 -2.99
CA ASP A 117 9.86 -1.29 -3.91
C ASP A 117 8.44 -1.86 -4.13
N ILE A 118 8.11 -3.02 -3.53
CA ILE A 118 6.79 -3.66 -3.67
C ILE A 118 5.64 -2.75 -3.22
N ILE A 119 5.90 -1.89 -2.24
CA ILE A 119 4.91 -0.93 -1.74
C ILE A 119 4.55 0.10 -2.81
N GLN A 120 5.53 0.63 -3.57
CA GLN A 120 5.24 1.55 -4.67
C GLN A 120 4.40 0.88 -5.75
N GLN A 121 4.71 -0.38 -6.06
CA GLN A 121 3.99 -1.14 -7.09
C GLN A 121 2.56 -1.44 -6.65
N MET A 122 2.34 -1.83 -5.41
CA MET A 122 1.02 -2.16 -4.87
C MET A 122 0.00 -1.01 -5.01
N TYR A 123 0.46 0.24 -4.94
CA TYR A 123 -0.38 1.42 -5.07
C TYR A 123 -0.35 2.06 -6.46
N ASP A 124 0.43 1.55 -7.42
CA ASP A 124 0.35 2.06 -8.80
C ASP A 124 -1.07 1.78 -9.34
N ALA A 125 -1.67 2.81 -9.95
CA ALA A 125 -3.04 2.80 -10.45
C ALA A 125 -3.32 1.65 -11.42
N LYS A 126 -2.29 1.11 -12.08
CA LYS A 126 -2.41 -0.09 -12.94
C LYS A 126 -2.88 -1.33 -12.18
N TYR A 127 -2.53 -1.45 -10.91
CA TYR A 127 -2.73 -2.66 -10.11
C TYR A 127 -3.84 -2.54 -9.07
N ASN A 128 -4.50 -1.37 -8.99
CA ASN A 128 -5.59 -1.08 -8.05
C ASN A 128 -6.96 -0.99 -8.76
N ILE A 129 -7.16 -1.80 -9.80
CA ILE A 129 -8.41 -1.83 -10.59
C ILE A 129 -8.98 -3.24 -10.58
N VAL A 130 -9.83 -3.53 -9.59
CA VAL A 130 -10.66 -4.74 -9.66
C VAL A 130 -12.05 -4.35 -10.16
N LYS A 131 -12.25 -4.43 -11.48
CA LYS A 131 -13.59 -4.30 -12.07
C LYS A 131 -14.43 -5.49 -11.58
N LYS A 132 -15.46 -5.22 -10.77
CA LYS A 132 -16.44 -6.18 -10.23
C LYS A 132 -15.92 -7.11 -9.10
N ALA A 133 -15.14 -6.58 -8.15
CA ALA A 133 -14.90 -7.30 -6.89
C ALA A 133 -16.17 -7.37 -6.03
N ARG A 134 -16.37 -8.48 -5.32
CA ARG A 134 -17.38 -8.52 -4.25
C ARG A 134 -16.85 -7.72 -3.04
N PRO A 135 -17.73 -7.18 -2.18
CA PRO A 135 -17.30 -6.40 -1.01
C PRO A 135 -16.26 -7.12 -0.13
N GLU A 136 -16.43 -8.41 0.09
CA GLU A 136 -15.53 -9.23 0.91
C GLU A 136 -14.13 -9.33 0.30
N ASP A 137 -14.06 -9.43 -1.04
CA ASP A 137 -12.81 -9.50 -1.77
C ASP A 137 -12.01 -8.19 -1.61
N LEU A 138 -12.70 -7.04 -1.54
CA LEU A 138 -12.08 -5.73 -1.34
C LEU A 138 -11.54 -5.54 0.08
N ILE A 139 -12.29 -5.99 1.10
CA ILE A 139 -11.87 -5.94 2.51
C ILE A 139 -10.65 -6.83 2.74
N LEU A 140 -10.65 -8.03 2.17
CA LEU A 140 -9.51 -8.94 2.25
C LEU A 140 -8.27 -8.37 1.57
N GLU A 141 -8.44 -7.75 0.40
CA GLU A 141 -7.33 -7.10 -0.28
C GLU A 141 -6.80 -5.91 0.52
N HIS A 142 -7.69 -5.13 1.14
CA HIS A 142 -7.33 -4.06 2.06
C HIS A 142 -6.49 -4.57 3.23
N SER A 143 -6.92 -5.61 3.94
CA SER A 143 -6.14 -6.19 5.05
C SER A 143 -4.73 -6.65 4.60
N ILE A 144 -4.59 -7.20 3.39
CA ILE A 144 -3.28 -7.59 2.83
C ILE A 144 -2.41 -6.36 2.56
N ARG A 145 -2.96 -5.34 1.89
CA ARG A 145 -2.22 -4.13 1.54
C ARG A 145 -1.81 -3.35 2.78
N THR A 146 -2.73 -3.19 3.74
CA THR A 146 -2.46 -2.56 5.02
C THR A 146 -1.38 -3.32 5.80
N ALA A 147 -1.39 -4.66 5.81
CA ALA A 147 -0.34 -5.45 6.44
C ALA A 147 1.03 -5.25 5.79
N LEU A 148 1.08 -5.24 4.46
CA LEU A 148 2.32 -4.96 3.71
C LEU A 148 2.84 -3.55 4.03
N LEU A 149 1.96 -2.54 3.99
CA LEU A 149 2.33 -1.15 4.25
C LEU A 149 2.77 -0.92 5.70
N ALA A 150 2.03 -1.45 6.68
CA ALA A 150 2.36 -1.30 8.10
C ALA A 150 3.70 -1.94 8.46
N VAL A 151 3.99 -3.13 7.92
CA VAL A 151 5.28 -3.80 8.13
C VAL A 151 6.41 -3.05 7.44
N ALA A 152 6.21 -2.54 6.22
CA ALA A 152 7.23 -1.76 5.52
C ALA A 152 7.53 -0.44 6.25
N LEU A 153 6.50 0.21 6.77
CA LEU A 153 6.62 1.41 7.58
C LEU A 153 7.35 1.13 8.90
N GLY A 154 6.99 0.06 9.60
CA GLY A 154 7.68 -0.39 10.79
C GLY A 154 9.16 -0.68 10.54
N LEU A 155 9.50 -1.35 9.42
CA LEU A 155 10.88 -1.62 9.02
C LEU A 155 11.66 -0.33 8.78
N ARG A 156 11.06 0.63 8.07
CA ARG A 156 11.64 1.96 7.82
C ARG A 156 11.91 2.73 9.12
N LEU A 157 11.10 2.49 10.14
CA LEU A 157 11.21 3.08 11.48
C LEU A 157 12.05 2.23 12.45
N ASN A 158 12.74 1.19 11.97
CA ASN A 158 13.58 0.28 12.76
C ASN A 158 12.82 -0.41 13.90
N SER A 159 11.56 -0.76 13.66
CA SER A 159 10.77 -1.56 14.58
C SER A 159 11.41 -2.94 14.78
N THR A 160 11.29 -3.48 15.99
CA THR A 160 11.80 -4.83 16.29
C THR A 160 11.02 -5.87 15.49
N ILE A 161 11.64 -7.03 15.21
CA ILE A 161 10.94 -8.18 14.59
C ILE A 161 9.63 -8.48 15.31
N LEU A 162 9.64 -8.37 16.64
CA LEU A 162 8.48 -8.64 17.45
C LEU A 162 7.34 -7.62 17.19
N SER A 163 7.66 -6.32 17.17
CA SER A 163 6.73 -5.25 16.82
C SER A 163 6.16 -5.43 15.41
N LEU A 164 6.99 -5.85 14.44
CA LEU A 164 6.56 -6.10 13.07
C LEU A 164 5.59 -7.28 12.97
N VAL A 165 5.82 -8.34 13.77
CA VAL A 165 4.87 -9.45 13.89
C VAL A 165 3.53 -8.95 14.42
N PHE A 166 3.52 -8.06 15.42
CA PHE A 166 2.28 -7.49 15.97
C PHE A 166 1.54 -6.64 14.93
N LEU A 167 2.26 -5.76 14.23
CA LEU A 167 1.72 -4.91 13.17
C LEU A 167 1.10 -5.75 12.05
N GLY A 168 1.86 -6.69 11.48
CA GLY A 168 1.36 -7.54 10.39
C GLY A 168 0.19 -8.41 10.82
N THR A 169 0.22 -8.92 12.06
CA THR A 169 -0.90 -9.71 12.62
C THR A 169 -2.16 -8.87 12.80
N ALA A 170 -2.05 -7.72 13.46
CA ALA A 170 -3.18 -6.83 13.70
C ALA A 170 -3.76 -6.34 12.37
N ALA A 171 -2.91 -5.99 11.41
CA ALA A 171 -3.32 -5.54 10.09
C ALA A 171 -4.10 -6.59 9.29
N LEU A 172 -3.75 -7.87 9.40
CA LEU A 172 -4.51 -8.94 8.75
C LEU A 172 -5.87 -9.22 9.41
N LEU A 173 -6.11 -8.71 10.63
CA LEU A 173 -7.27 -9.03 11.46
C LEU A 173 -8.17 -7.84 11.80
N HIS A 174 -7.72 -6.60 11.59
CA HIS A 174 -8.40 -5.41 12.10
C HIS A 174 -9.85 -5.27 11.61
N ASP A 175 -10.10 -5.64 10.36
CA ASP A 175 -11.40 -5.60 9.70
C ASP A 175 -12.10 -6.96 9.60
N ILE A 176 -11.68 -7.96 10.39
CA ILE A 176 -12.24 -9.32 10.28
C ILE A 176 -13.75 -9.36 10.57
N ASP A 177 -14.26 -8.44 11.38
CA ASP A 177 -15.69 -8.37 11.68
C ASP A 177 -16.52 -7.85 10.50
N LEU A 178 -15.92 -7.05 9.61
CA LEU A 178 -16.55 -6.51 8.40
C LEU A 178 -16.93 -7.60 7.39
N LEU A 179 -16.34 -8.78 7.55
CA LEU A 179 -16.62 -9.97 6.75
C LEU A 179 -17.80 -10.80 7.28
N THR A 180 -18.44 -10.35 8.37
CA THR A 180 -19.63 -11.00 8.94
C THR A 180 -20.92 -10.43 8.37
N GLU A 181 -21.98 -11.24 8.30
CA GLU A 181 -23.29 -10.83 7.75
C GLU A 181 -23.87 -9.59 8.45
N SER A 182 -23.64 -9.42 9.76
CA SER A 182 -24.12 -8.27 10.52
C SER A 182 -23.47 -6.95 10.10
N SER A 183 -22.18 -6.99 9.76
CA SER A 183 -21.43 -5.78 9.38
C SER A 183 -21.61 -5.45 7.89
N ALA A 184 -21.84 -6.45 7.04
CA ALA A 184 -22.11 -6.25 5.61
C ALA A 184 -23.30 -5.31 5.33
N VAL A 185 -24.39 -5.43 6.11
CA VAL A 185 -25.57 -4.57 5.99
C VAL A 185 -25.27 -3.12 6.40
N GLN A 186 -24.40 -2.91 7.39
CA GLN A 186 -23.99 -1.56 7.80
C GLN A 186 -23.07 -0.93 6.75
N LEU A 187 -22.17 -1.70 6.14
CA LEU A 187 -21.24 -1.24 5.11
C LEU A 187 -21.94 -0.69 3.87
N GLU A 188 -23.04 -1.30 3.43
CA GLU A 188 -23.81 -0.84 2.26
C GLU A 188 -24.43 0.55 2.46
N ASN A 189 -24.69 0.93 3.71
CA ASN A 189 -25.36 2.19 4.07
C ASN A 189 -24.39 3.25 4.64
N LEU A 190 -23.08 2.96 4.74
CA LEU A 190 -22.08 3.88 5.29
C LEU A 190 -22.09 5.25 4.60
N ASP A 191 -22.40 5.27 3.29
CA ASP A 191 -22.44 6.50 2.50
C ASP A 191 -23.61 7.43 2.89
N GLU A 192 -24.62 6.91 3.59
CA GLU A 192 -25.83 7.61 4.01
C GLU A 192 -25.80 7.97 5.51
N MET A 193 -24.85 7.41 6.26
CA MET A 193 -24.71 7.61 7.70
C MET A 193 -24.25 9.03 8.05
N SER A 194 -24.81 9.56 9.13
CA SER A 194 -24.31 10.77 9.78
C SER A 194 -22.93 10.53 10.41
N GLN A 195 -22.21 11.61 10.71
CA GLN A 195 -20.91 11.53 11.37
C GLN A 195 -20.98 10.76 12.70
N ALA A 196 -22.04 10.94 13.48
CA ALA A 196 -22.19 10.23 14.77
C ALA A 196 -22.40 8.72 14.57
N GLU A 197 -23.17 8.32 13.55
CA GLU A 197 -23.38 6.91 13.20
C GLU A 197 -22.09 6.25 12.69
N ILE A 198 -21.31 6.99 11.89
CA ILE A 198 -19.97 6.56 11.46
C ILE A 198 -19.05 6.34 12.65
N GLU A 199 -19.03 7.27 13.61
CA GLU A 199 -18.19 7.15 14.80
C GLU A 199 -18.58 5.94 15.66
N GLN A 200 -19.88 5.67 15.78
CA GLN A 200 -20.39 4.48 16.46
C GLN A 200 -20.00 3.20 15.70
N PHE A 201 -20.16 3.18 14.37
CA PHE A 201 -19.74 2.05 13.53
C PHE A 201 -18.24 1.75 13.72
N VAL A 202 -17.41 2.78 13.77
CA VAL A 202 -15.97 2.65 14.03
C VAL A 202 -15.71 1.97 15.37
N GLU A 203 -16.30 2.48 16.45
CA GLU A 203 -16.12 1.90 17.78
C GLU A 203 -16.59 0.44 17.86
N GLU A 204 -17.73 0.13 17.26
CA GLU A 204 -18.31 -1.21 17.28
C GLU A 204 -17.47 -2.23 16.51
N HIS A 205 -16.97 -1.90 15.31
CA HIS A 205 -16.21 -2.87 14.52
C HIS A 205 -14.86 -3.19 15.17
N GLN A 206 -14.16 -2.17 15.69
CA GLN A 206 -12.89 -2.35 16.41
C GLN A 206 -13.07 -3.27 17.62
N GLN A 207 -14.16 -3.07 18.36
CA GLN A 207 -14.49 -3.89 19.53
C GLN A 207 -14.81 -5.33 19.13
N ARG A 208 -15.59 -5.55 18.06
CA ARG A 208 -15.93 -6.88 17.56
C ARG A 208 -14.71 -7.63 17.04
N ALA A 209 -13.82 -6.97 16.30
CA ALA A 209 -12.55 -7.55 15.85
C ALA A 209 -11.67 -7.96 17.04
N ALA A 210 -11.58 -7.11 18.07
CA ALA A 210 -10.84 -7.43 19.29
C ALA A 210 -11.47 -8.61 20.06
N ASP A 211 -12.78 -8.65 20.19
CA ASP A 211 -13.48 -9.73 20.89
C ASP A 211 -13.37 -11.07 20.15
N PHE A 212 -13.41 -11.04 18.81
CA PHE A 212 -13.09 -12.18 17.97
C PHE A 212 -11.69 -12.74 18.31
N TYR A 213 -10.69 -11.86 18.41
CA TYR A 213 -9.33 -12.26 18.77
C TYR A 213 -9.21 -12.75 20.23
N LYS A 214 -9.96 -12.19 21.19
CA LYS A 214 -9.94 -12.62 22.61
C LYS A 214 -10.45 -14.05 22.81
N VAL A 215 -11.61 -14.37 22.22
CA VAL A 215 -12.39 -15.59 22.46
C VAL A 215 -11.70 -16.85 21.93
N ARG A 216 -10.86 -16.71 20.91
CA ARG A 216 -10.30 -17.85 20.14
C ARG A 216 -8.96 -18.41 20.68
N LEU A 217 -8.68 -18.26 21.98
CA LEU A 217 -7.58 -18.89 22.73
C LEU A 217 -6.28 -19.14 21.93
N THR A 218 -5.57 -18.05 21.63
CA THR A 218 -4.21 -18.11 21.11
C THR A 218 -3.25 -18.70 22.15
N SER A 219 -2.44 -19.70 21.80
CA SER A 219 -1.23 -20.09 22.55
C SER A 219 -0.08 -19.08 22.34
N ILE A 220 -0.44 -17.80 22.20
CA ILE A 220 0.48 -16.69 21.99
C ILE A 220 0.90 -16.13 23.35
N ASN A 221 2.15 -15.69 23.46
CA ASN A 221 2.65 -15.01 24.64
C ASN A 221 1.66 -13.90 25.07
N PRO A 222 1.26 -13.82 26.35
CA PRO A 222 0.28 -12.83 26.82
C PRO A 222 0.62 -11.38 26.47
N HIS A 223 1.90 -11.01 26.42
CA HIS A 223 2.33 -9.68 26.01
C HIS A 223 2.06 -9.40 24.54
N HIS A 224 2.28 -10.39 23.67
CA HIS A 224 1.97 -10.27 22.24
C HIS A 224 0.47 -10.15 22.03
N LYS A 225 -0.32 -10.91 22.79
CA LYS A 225 -1.78 -10.83 22.76
C LYS A 225 -2.27 -9.43 23.16
N LEU A 226 -1.70 -8.85 24.21
CA LEU A 226 -2.08 -7.51 24.68
C LEU A 226 -1.79 -6.43 23.64
N GLU A 227 -0.63 -6.48 22.99
CA GLU A 227 -0.26 -5.47 21.98
C GLU A 227 -1.12 -5.58 20.72
N ILE A 228 -1.38 -6.78 20.22
CA ILE A 228 -2.31 -6.98 19.08
C ILE A 228 -3.70 -6.48 19.45
N LEU A 229 -4.20 -6.81 20.66
CA LEU A 229 -5.50 -6.32 21.13
C LEU A 229 -5.55 -4.80 21.17
N ARG A 230 -4.49 -4.15 21.67
CA ARG A 230 -4.40 -2.68 21.72
C ARG A 230 -4.50 -2.07 20.32
N ILE A 231 -3.82 -2.66 19.33
CA ILE A 231 -3.90 -2.18 17.95
C ILE A 231 -5.34 -2.33 17.44
N LEU A 232 -5.95 -3.51 17.58
CA LEU A 232 -7.31 -3.77 17.13
C LEU A 232 -8.33 -2.79 17.75
N THR A 233 -8.24 -2.52 19.05
CA THR A 233 -9.19 -1.64 19.75
C THR A 233 -9.00 -0.15 19.52
N SER A 234 -7.86 0.28 18.94
CA SER A 234 -7.50 1.71 18.93
C SER A 234 -6.93 2.21 17.60
N HIS A 235 -6.91 1.39 16.54
CA HIS A 235 -6.29 1.78 15.27
C HIS A 235 -6.91 2.98 14.54
N HIS A 236 -8.22 3.26 14.66
CA HIS A 236 -8.77 4.49 14.09
C HIS A 236 -8.56 5.73 14.97
N ARG A 237 -8.22 5.54 16.25
CA ARG A 237 -8.08 6.62 17.24
C ARG A 237 -6.93 6.32 18.21
N PRO A 238 -5.68 6.21 17.72
CA PRO A 238 -4.54 6.05 18.60
C PRO A 238 -4.36 7.31 19.46
N ASP A 239 -3.98 7.12 20.71
CA ASP A 239 -3.46 8.20 21.54
C ASP A 239 -2.03 8.51 21.09
N ALA A 240 -1.84 9.67 20.46
CA ALA A 240 -0.55 10.09 19.93
C ALA A 240 0.48 10.37 21.05
N ASP A 241 0.01 10.74 22.23
CA ASP A 241 0.85 11.14 23.37
C ASP A 241 1.32 9.90 24.17
N GLU A 242 0.68 8.74 23.95
CA GLU A 242 1.04 7.50 24.62
C GLU A 242 2.13 6.75 23.86
N ALA A 243 3.38 6.84 24.35
CA ALA A 243 4.52 6.12 23.76
C ALA A 243 4.30 4.60 23.60
N SER A 244 3.45 4.00 24.45
CA SER A 244 3.07 2.59 24.38
C SER A 244 2.22 2.24 23.14
N GLN A 245 1.70 3.26 22.44
CA GLN A 245 0.87 3.13 21.24
C GLN A 245 1.65 3.40 19.95
N TYR A 246 2.98 3.44 19.98
CA TYR A 246 3.77 3.69 18.78
C TYR A 246 3.47 2.70 17.63
N SER A 247 3.27 1.41 17.95
CA SER A 247 2.81 0.40 16.98
C SER A 247 1.42 0.74 16.44
N THR A 248 0.49 1.13 17.31
CA THR A 248 -0.87 1.53 16.92
C THR A 248 -0.84 2.75 15.99
N LEU A 249 0.03 3.74 16.25
CA LEU A 249 0.20 4.91 15.38
C LEU A 249 0.75 4.52 14.00
N ILE A 250 1.75 3.63 13.95
CA ILE A 250 2.26 3.10 12.66
C ILE A 250 1.13 2.44 11.87
N PHE A 251 0.37 1.58 12.54
CA PHE A 251 -0.74 0.88 11.93
C PHE A 251 -1.85 1.84 11.45
N HIS A 252 -2.24 2.80 12.29
CA HIS A 252 -3.22 3.84 11.97
C HIS A 252 -2.89 4.57 10.66
N PHE A 253 -1.64 5.01 10.48
CA PHE A 253 -1.26 5.72 9.26
C PHE A 253 -1.17 4.81 8.03
N ALA A 254 -0.80 3.55 8.19
CA ALA A 254 -0.82 2.59 7.10
C ALA A 254 -2.26 2.30 6.63
N ASP A 255 -3.14 2.07 7.59
CA ASP A 255 -4.57 1.83 7.36
C ASP A 255 -5.23 3.04 6.68
N LEU A 256 -5.02 4.23 7.24
CA LEU A 256 -5.54 5.49 6.69
C LEU A 256 -5.12 5.70 5.24
N VAL A 257 -3.84 5.45 4.90
CA VAL A 257 -3.37 5.59 3.52
C VAL A 257 -4.03 4.57 2.60
N ASP A 258 -4.16 3.30 3.00
CA ASP A 258 -4.82 2.31 2.14
C ASP A 258 -6.29 2.65 1.92
N GLU A 259 -7.02 3.00 2.98
CA GLU A 259 -8.45 3.30 2.90
C GLU A 259 -8.72 4.48 1.94
N MET A 260 -7.88 5.50 2.01
CA MET A 260 -8.02 6.71 1.21
C MET A 260 -7.66 6.53 -0.27
N VAL A 261 -6.72 5.61 -0.56
CA VAL A 261 -6.16 5.44 -1.91
C VAL A 261 -6.79 4.26 -2.65
N SER A 262 -7.15 3.18 -1.96
CA SER A 262 -7.48 1.90 -2.55
C SER A 262 -8.98 1.60 -2.59
N LEU A 263 -9.38 0.74 -3.53
CA LEU A 263 -10.76 0.25 -3.64
C LEU A 263 -11.20 -0.58 -2.40
N LEU A 264 -12.47 -0.40 -2.02
CA LEU A 264 -13.22 -0.73 -0.79
C LEU A 264 -14.70 -0.53 -1.14
N PRO A 265 -15.62 -1.23 -0.47
CA PRO A 265 -17.02 -1.32 -0.87
C PRO A 265 -17.77 0.02 -0.88
N ASN A 266 -17.56 0.84 0.14
CA ASN A 266 -18.22 2.14 0.36
C ASN A 266 -17.36 3.32 -0.13
N ARG A 267 -17.95 4.51 -0.33
CA ARG A 267 -17.24 5.73 -0.76
C ARG A 267 -16.80 6.61 0.40
N VAL A 268 -17.59 6.66 1.48
CA VAL A 268 -17.32 7.46 2.67
C VAL A 268 -16.15 6.89 3.43
N ARG A 269 -15.19 7.77 3.75
CA ARG A 269 -14.01 7.47 4.56
C ARG A 269 -14.14 8.11 5.92
N TYR A 270 -13.85 7.35 6.96
CA TYR A 270 -14.07 7.78 8.35
C TYR A 270 -12.77 8.05 9.11
N ASN A 271 -11.67 8.17 8.38
CA ASN A 271 -10.33 8.37 8.94
C ASN A 271 -9.98 9.80 9.33
N PHE A 272 -10.77 10.78 8.89
CA PHE A 272 -10.57 12.18 9.26
C PHE A 272 -11.76 12.71 10.04
N SER A 273 -11.48 13.20 11.25
CA SER A 273 -12.43 13.96 12.05
C SER A 273 -12.84 15.27 11.36
N SER A 274 -13.97 15.82 11.80
CA SER A 274 -14.46 17.12 11.29
C SER A 274 -13.43 18.25 11.44
N SER A 275 -12.62 18.24 12.50
CA SER A 275 -11.57 19.24 12.71
C SER A 275 -10.42 19.05 11.71
N GLN A 276 -9.97 17.81 11.47
CA GLN A 276 -8.97 17.52 10.44
C GLN A 276 -9.47 17.94 9.05
N LEU A 277 -10.71 17.61 8.69
CA LEU A 277 -11.33 17.99 7.43
C LEU A 277 -11.43 19.51 7.24
N SER A 278 -11.61 20.28 8.32
CA SER A 278 -11.59 21.75 8.26
C SER A 278 -10.21 22.30 7.86
N VAL A 279 -9.14 21.56 8.17
CA VAL A 279 -7.76 21.94 7.86
C VAL A 279 -7.37 21.50 6.44
N ILE A 280 -7.68 20.27 6.04
CA ILE A 280 -7.25 19.70 4.74
C ILE A 280 -8.25 19.93 3.61
N GLY A 281 -9.53 20.13 3.93
CA GLY A 281 -10.63 20.35 2.99
C GLY A 281 -11.58 19.16 2.89
N THR A 282 -12.80 19.42 2.41
CA THR A 282 -13.88 18.42 2.32
C THR A 282 -13.66 17.36 1.25
N MET A 283 -12.75 17.56 0.30
CA MET A 283 -12.42 16.54 -0.71
C MET A 283 -11.90 15.23 -0.07
N TYR A 284 -11.27 15.33 1.11
CA TYR A 284 -10.74 14.19 1.88
C TYR A 284 -11.83 13.39 2.62
N ARG A 285 -13.12 13.74 2.46
CA ARG A 285 -14.24 12.88 2.89
C ARG A 285 -14.39 11.64 2.00
N ASN A 286 -13.90 11.75 0.77
CA ASN A 286 -13.89 10.69 -0.21
C ASN A 286 -12.44 10.27 -0.47
N ARG A 287 -12.28 9.19 -1.22
CA ARG A 287 -10.98 8.80 -1.76
C ARG A 287 -10.29 9.94 -2.49
N CYS A 288 -8.98 9.98 -2.35
CA CYS A 288 -8.12 10.81 -3.16
C CYS A 288 -6.82 10.06 -3.44
N GLY A 289 -6.13 10.45 -4.51
CA GLY A 289 -4.86 9.83 -4.87
C GLY A 289 -3.82 9.92 -3.76
N LEU A 290 -2.84 9.01 -3.78
CA LEU A 290 -1.76 8.94 -2.79
C LEU A 290 -1.07 10.30 -2.56
N VAL A 291 -0.84 11.07 -3.63
CA VAL A 291 -0.22 12.40 -3.53
C VAL A 291 -1.05 13.34 -2.67
N ALA A 292 -2.37 13.39 -2.87
CA ALA A 292 -3.26 14.21 -2.09
C ALA A 292 -3.27 13.78 -0.62
N VAL A 293 -3.41 12.47 -0.35
CA VAL A 293 -3.40 11.92 1.02
C VAL A 293 -2.13 12.33 1.76
N LEU A 294 -0.96 12.09 1.17
CA LEU A 294 0.33 12.41 1.78
C LEU A 294 0.51 13.93 1.98
N SER A 295 0.10 14.77 1.02
CA SER A 295 0.07 16.23 1.18
C SER A 295 -0.83 16.66 2.34
N GLY A 296 -2.01 16.05 2.47
CA GLY A 296 -2.94 16.28 3.58
C GLY A 296 -2.32 15.92 4.93
N LEU A 297 -1.66 14.78 5.03
CA LEU A 297 -0.96 14.34 6.24
C LEU A 297 0.17 15.31 6.62
N VAL A 298 0.96 15.80 5.65
CA VAL A 298 1.97 16.83 5.93
C VAL A 298 1.33 18.08 6.50
N ARG A 299 0.21 18.54 5.94
CA ARG A 299 -0.50 19.75 6.45
C ARG A 299 -1.02 19.57 7.86
N LEU A 300 -1.54 18.39 8.19
CA LEU A 300 -2.07 18.10 9.53
C LEU A 300 -0.96 17.96 10.57
N TYR A 301 0.10 17.24 10.23
CA TYR A 301 1.03 16.69 11.23
C TYR A 301 2.43 17.31 11.20
N ARG A 302 2.71 18.31 10.36
CA ARG A 302 4.05 18.96 10.30
C ARG A 302 4.54 19.51 11.63
N ASN A 303 3.62 19.97 12.47
CA ASN A 303 3.92 20.53 13.79
C ASN A 303 3.48 19.61 14.93
N SER A 304 3.20 18.33 14.63
CA SER A 304 2.85 17.33 15.64
C SER A 304 4.10 16.85 16.40
N GLU A 305 3.90 15.94 17.35
CA GLU A 305 5.00 15.31 18.06
C GLU A 305 6.03 14.64 17.12
N GLU A 306 7.27 14.52 17.62
CA GLU A 306 8.39 13.97 16.85
C GLU A 306 8.11 12.56 16.34
N SER A 307 7.40 11.73 17.12
CA SER A 307 7.00 10.36 16.77
C SER A 307 6.08 10.32 15.56
N THR A 308 4.99 11.08 15.59
CA THR A 308 3.99 11.20 14.52
C THR A 308 4.64 11.73 13.25
N TRP A 309 5.41 12.81 13.34
CA TRP A 309 6.10 13.37 12.18
C TRP A 309 7.10 12.39 11.55
N LYS A 310 7.84 11.62 12.35
CA LYS A 310 8.74 10.56 11.85
C LYS A 310 7.98 9.49 11.05
N ILE A 311 6.80 9.10 11.51
CA ILE A 311 5.96 8.13 10.79
C ILE A 311 5.51 8.71 9.44
N ILE A 312 5.02 9.94 9.41
CA ILE A 312 4.62 10.62 8.15
C ILE A 312 5.80 10.73 7.18
N ALA A 313 6.98 11.14 7.66
CA ALA A 313 8.17 11.25 6.82
C ALA A 313 8.63 9.88 6.29
N ALA A 314 8.57 8.83 7.10
CA ALA A 314 8.90 7.47 6.69
C ALA A 314 7.92 6.96 5.62
N LEU A 315 6.62 7.20 5.80
CA LEU A 315 5.56 6.84 4.86
C LEU A 315 5.79 7.50 3.50
N ILE A 316 6.06 8.80 3.47
CA ILE A 316 6.37 9.54 2.24
C ILE A 316 7.62 8.98 1.53
N SER A 317 8.63 8.57 2.30
CA SER A 317 9.87 8.03 1.75
C SER A 317 9.69 6.62 1.16
N LEU A 318 8.76 5.80 1.68
CA LEU A 318 8.43 4.50 1.06
C LEU A 318 7.98 4.65 -0.40
N PHE A 319 7.36 5.79 -0.73
CA PHE A 319 6.88 6.11 -2.06
C PHE A 319 7.83 7.00 -2.87
N LYS A 320 9.02 7.32 -2.35
CA LYS A 320 10.00 8.23 -2.98
C LYS A 320 9.39 9.62 -3.31
N MET A 321 8.57 10.14 -2.39
CA MET A 321 7.83 11.40 -2.56
C MET A 321 8.32 12.52 -1.62
N GLU A 322 9.62 12.56 -1.29
CA GLU A 322 10.21 13.50 -0.32
C GLU A 322 9.93 14.98 -0.65
N ALA A 323 9.63 15.29 -1.91
CA ALA A 323 9.20 16.63 -2.34
C ALA A 323 7.95 17.14 -1.57
N LEU A 324 7.08 16.24 -1.11
CA LEU A 324 5.88 16.60 -0.34
C LEU A 324 6.21 17.18 1.04
N LEU A 325 7.38 16.84 1.61
CA LEU A 325 7.77 17.27 2.96
C LEU A 325 8.01 18.78 3.10
N ALA A 326 8.18 19.53 2.01
CA ALA A 326 8.23 20.99 2.11
C ALA A 326 6.87 21.62 2.47
N GLY A 327 5.76 20.89 2.28
CA GLY A 327 4.42 21.34 2.62
C GLY A 327 3.84 22.43 1.70
N ASP A 328 4.56 22.82 0.64
CA ASP A 328 4.08 23.79 -0.36
C ASP A 328 4.02 23.21 -1.79
N PHE A 329 4.05 21.88 -1.90
CA PHE A 329 4.00 21.17 -3.18
C PHE A 329 2.78 21.58 -4.02
N ASP A 330 1.57 21.48 -3.47
CA ASP A 330 0.32 21.81 -4.18
C ASP A 330 0.27 23.28 -4.62
N ARG A 331 0.84 24.18 -3.82
CA ARG A 331 0.92 25.62 -4.13
C ARG A 331 1.89 25.86 -5.27
N LYS A 332 3.11 25.32 -5.18
CA LYS A 332 4.14 25.43 -6.23
C LYS A 332 3.69 24.81 -7.54
N LEU A 333 3.00 23.68 -7.49
CA LEU A 333 2.47 23.05 -8.70
C LEU A 333 1.40 23.94 -9.35
N ARG A 334 0.47 24.50 -8.57
CA ARG A 334 -0.52 25.46 -9.06
C ARG A 334 0.15 26.71 -9.65
N GLU A 335 1.13 27.29 -8.97
CA GLU A 335 1.90 28.43 -9.51
C GLU A 335 2.56 28.11 -10.87
N ILE A 336 3.02 26.88 -11.09
CA ILE A 336 3.58 26.45 -12.38
C ILE A 336 2.49 26.30 -13.45
N ILE A 337 1.31 25.77 -13.08
CA ILE A 337 0.17 25.58 -13.99
C ILE A 337 -0.43 26.94 -14.38
N ASP A 338 -0.70 27.80 -13.39
CA ASP A 338 -1.33 29.13 -13.53
C ASP A 338 -0.45 30.11 -14.31
N TRP A 339 0.86 29.83 -14.43
CA TRP A 339 1.76 30.57 -15.30
C TRP A 339 1.46 30.36 -16.79
N CYS A 340 0.63 29.37 -17.16
CA CYS A 340 0.22 29.14 -18.54
C CYS A 340 -0.72 30.25 -19.04
N PRO A 341 -0.30 31.08 -20.02
CA PRO A 341 -1.14 32.19 -20.50
C PRO A 341 -2.39 31.72 -21.29
N PHE A 342 -2.46 30.44 -21.62
CA PHE A 342 -3.53 29.85 -22.43
C PHE A 342 -4.48 28.96 -21.64
N ASP A 343 -4.27 28.85 -20.32
CA ASP A 343 -5.03 27.96 -19.42
C ASP A 343 -5.16 26.54 -19.98
N SER A 344 -4.03 26.01 -20.45
CA SER A 344 -3.96 24.72 -21.16
C SER A 344 -2.93 23.77 -20.57
N ALA A 345 -2.19 24.22 -19.54
CA ALA A 345 -1.20 23.40 -18.88
C ALA A 345 -1.89 22.38 -17.98
N GLN A 346 -1.54 21.12 -18.17
CA GLN A 346 -2.08 19.97 -17.45
C GLN A 346 -0.91 19.12 -16.95
N VAL A 347 -1.13 18.37 -15.87
CA VAL A 347 -0.09 17.56 -15.23
C VAL A 347 -0.32 16.08 -15.47
N TYR A 348 0.74 15.33 -15.70
CA TYR A 348 0.68 13.87 -15.87
C TYR A 348 1.76 13.14 -15.05
N PRO A 349 1.38 12.11 -14.27
CA PRO A 349 0.00 11.75 -13.90
C PRO A 349 -0.75 12.89 -13.18
N GLU A 350 -2.07 12.81 -13.11
CA GLU A 350 -2.91 13.82 -12.43
C GLU A 350 -2.66 13.85 -10.92
N MET A 351 -3.06 14.93 -10.24
CA MET A 351 -2.88 15.05 -8.78
C MET A 351 -3.69 14.02 -7.98
N GLU A 352 -4.77 13.51 -8.56
CA GLU A 352 -5.59 12.44 -7.99
C GLU A 352 -4.99 11.05 -8.26
N SER A 353 -3.84 10.98 -8.92
CA SER A 353 -3.08 9.75 -9.14
C SER A 353 -2.28 9.31 -7.91
N ASN A 354 -1.80 8.07 -7.95
CA ASN A 354 -0.90 7.50 -6.94
C ASN A 354 0.58 7.75 -7.22
N SER A 355 0.89 8.65 -8.14
CA SER A 355 2.26 8.98 -8.54
C SER A 355 2.43 10.49 -8.61
N LEU A 356 3.60 10.99 -8.18
CA LEU A 356 3.93 12.40 -8.35
C LEU A 356 3.84 12.81 -9.82
N PRO A 357 3.17 13.93 -10.14
CA PRO A 357 3.19 14.47 -11.48
C PRO A 357 4.62 14.75 -11.94
N ARG A 358 5.00 14.22 -13.10
CA ARG A 358 6.37 14.34 -13.64
C ARG A 358 6.45 15.27 -14.85
N THR A 359 5.35 15.39 -15.57
CA THR A 359 5.29 16.10 -16.84
C THR A 359 4.19 17.14 -16.80
N LEU A 360 4.51 18.35 -17.27
CA LEU A 360 3.52 19.35 -17.64
C LEU A 360 3.33 19.25 -19.16
N TYR A 361 2.09 19.11 -19.61
CA TYR A 361 1.72 19.03 -21.02
C TYR A 361 0.66 20.09 -21.38
N CYS A 362 0.49 20.38 -22.67
CA CYS A 362 -0.52 21.32 -23.14
C CYS A 362 -1.71 20.56 -23.72
N SER A 363 -2.91 20.77 -23.20
CA SER A 363 -4.14 20.13 -23.73
C SER A 363 -4.55 20.65 -25.11
N LYS A 364 -4.14 21.87 -25.48
CA LYS A 364 -4.47 22.51 -26.77
C LYS A 364 -3.52 22.13 -27.91
N CYS A 365 -2.42 21.44 -27.64
CA CYS A 365 -1.42 21.12 -28.69
C CYS A 365 -1.92 20.14 -29.77
N ALA A 366 -3.08 19.53 -29.58
CA ALA A 366 -3.73 18.70 -30.58
C ALA A 366 -4.42 19.53 -31.68
N ASP A 367 -4.64 20.83 -31.44
CA ASP A 367 -5.14 21.76 -32.45
C ASP A 367 -3.97 22.20 -33.34
N GLU A 368 -4.04 21.88 -34.64
CA GLU A 368 -3.02 22.22 -35.63
C GLU A 368 -2.82 23.73 -35.79
N SER A 369 -3.82 24.54 -35.42
CA SER A 369 -3.73 26.00 -35.46
C SER A 369 -3.13 26.60 -34.19
N PHE A 370 -2.99 25.81 -33.12
CA PHE A 370 -2.45 26.27 -31.84
C PHE A 370 -0.92 26.25 -31.85
N ALA A 371 -0.32 27.40 -31.53
CA ALA A 371 1.12 27.54 -31.33
C ALA A 371 1.40 28.21 -29.99
N CYS A 372 2.35 27.65 -29.24
CA CYS A 372 2.83 28.21 -27.99
C CYS A 372 4.37 28.08 -27.95
N GLU A 373 5.05 29.17 -27.62
CA GLU A 373 6.51 29.24 -27.55
C GLU A 373 7.14 28.35 -26.47
N HIS A 374 6.34 27.97 -25.47
CA HIS A 374 6.75 27.11 -24.36
C HIS A 374 6.63 25.61 -24.66
N LEU A 375 6.15 25.22 -25.85
CA LEU A 375 6.08 23.81 -26.24
C LEU A 375 7.48 23.30 -26.57
N MET A 376 7.92 22.27 -25.85
CA MET A 376 9.09 21.50 -26.22
C MET A 376 8.77 20.66 -27.45
N PHE A 377 9.74 20.44 -28.33
CA PHE A 377 9.62 19.55 -29.50
C PHE A 377 9.43 18.05 -29.13
N SER A 378 9.30 17.72 -27.84
CA SER A 378 9.05 16.36 -27.37
C SER A 378 7.56 16.12 -27.14
N ARG A 379 7.03 15.05 -27.71
CA ARG A 379 5.69 14.55 -27.38
C ARG A 379 5.71 13.73 -26.09
N THR A 380 4.60 13.73 -25.37
CA THR A 380 4.33 12.87 -24.22
C THR A 380 3.03 12.11 -24.48
N ALA A 381 3.09 10.80 -24.32
CA ALA A 381 1.92 9.95 -24.35
C ALA A 381 1.17 10.10 -23.01
N VAL A 382 -0.12 10.41 -23.08
CA VAL A 382 -1.02 10.52 -21.93
C VAL A 382 -2.17 9.53 -22.16
N GLN A 383 -2.39 8.67 -21.18
CA GLN A 383 -3.50 7.74 -21.17
C GLN A 383 -4.73 8.43 -20.57
N ASP A 384 -5.85 8.45 -21.29
CA ASP A 384 -7.13 8.95 -20.77
C ASP A 384 -7.81 7.93 -19.83
N GLU A 385 -8.90 8.33 -19.19
CA GLU A 385 -9.69 7.48 -18.27
C GLU A 385 -10.20 6.17 -18.90
N HIS A 386 -10.29 6.12 -20.23
CA HIS A 386 -10.75 4.95 -20.98
C HIS A 386 -9.57 4.05 -21.42
N GLY A 387 -8.35 4.45 -21.11
CA GLY A 387 -7.14 3.75 -21.49
C GLY A 387 -6.61 4.08 -22.88
N ASN A 388 -7.19 5.06 -23.58
CA ASN A 388 -6.67 5.48 -24.88
C ASN A 388 -5.44 6.36 -24.68
N VAL A 389 -4.39 6.09 -25.43
CA VAL A 389 -3.17 6.89 -25.40
C VAL A 389 -3.27 7.99 -26.45
N LYS A 390 -3.10 9.24 -26.03
CA LYS A 390 -3.02 10.42 -26.90
C LYS A 390 -1.67 11.11 -26.70
N ASP A 391 -1.12 11.62 -27.80
CA ASP A 391 0.13 12.38 -27.76
C ASP A 391 -0.16 13.86 -27.54
N TYR A 392 0.54 14.43 -26.57
CA TYR A 392 0.54 15.87 -26.31
C TYR A 392 1.94 16.45 -26.41
N CYS A 393 2.07 17.73 -26.73
CA CYS A 393 3.32 18.45 -26.64
C CYS A 393 3.64 18.73 -25.17
N LYS A 394 4.89 18.43 -24.79
CA LYS A 394 5.39 18.66 -23.44
C LYS A 394 5.69 20.14 -23.24
N CYS A 395 5.20 20.73 -22.16
CA CYS A 395 5.55 22.09 -21.75
C CYS A 395 6.81 22.11 -20.88
N ALA A 396 6.93 21.17 -19.94
CA ALA A 396 8.06 21.10 -19.01
C ALA A 396 8.25 19.72 -18.37
N VAL A 397 9.45 19.47 -17.83
CA VAL A 397 9.71 18.40 -16.85
C VAL A 397 9.62 19.01 -15.46
N LEU A 398 8.76 18.47 -14.60
CA LEU A 398 8.54 19.01 -13.27
C LEU A 398 9.67 18.66 -12.29
N GLY A 399 10.30 17.49 -12.41
CA GLY A 399 11.34 17.01 -11.47
C GLY A 399 12.47 18.03 -11.20
N PRO A 400 13.26 18.45 -12.21
CA PRO A 400 14.34 19.41 -12.01
C PRO A 400 13.85 20.79 -11.52
N ARG A 401 12.68 21.22 -11.98
CA ARG A 401 12.10 22.53 -11.62
C ARG A 401 11.61 22.53 -10.16
N PHE A 402 10.99 21.44 -9.70
CA PHE A 402 10.65 21.27 -8.30
C PHE A 402 11.89 21.24 -7.42
N GLN A 403 12.94 20.51 -7.79
CA GLN A 403 14.17 20.49 -7.01
C GLN A 403 14.76 21.90 -6.84
N GLN A 404 14.82 22.69 -7.92
CA GLN A 404 15.28 24.08 -7.86
C GLN A 404 14.37 24.99 -7.00
N LEU A 405 13.05 24.82 -7.09
CA LEU A 405 12.09 25.59 -6.28
C LEU A 405 12.11 25.20 -4.80
N MET A 406 12.47 23.95 -4.50
CA MET A 406 12.59 23.41 -3.15
C MET A 406 13.89 23.86 -2.48
N GLU A 407 14.98 23.93 -3.22
CA GLU A 407 16.27 24.45 -2.75
C GLU A 407 16.18 25.96 -2.45
N LYS A 408 15.46 26.74 -3.27
CA LYS A 408 15.27 28.18 -3.04
C LYS A 408 14.45 28.54 -1.79
N GLY A 409 13.63 27.62 -1.28
CA GLY A 409 12.78 27.83 -0.10
C GLY A 409 13.41 27.42 1.23
N ARG A 410 14.66 26.95 1.24
CA ARG A 410 15.39 26.52 2.45
C ARG A 410 16.29 27.61 3.06
N HIS A 411 16.13 28.87 2.63
CA HIS A 411 16.91 30.01 3.12
C HIS A 411 16.10 30.90 4.07
#